data_AF-A0A5B0P8E4-F1
#
_entry.id   AF-A0A5B0P8E4-F1
#
_cell.length_a   1.000
_cell.length_b   1.000
_cell.length_c   1.000
_cell.angle_alpha   90.00
_cell.angle_beta   90.00
_cell.angle_gamma   90.00
#
_symmetry.space_group_name_H-M   'P 1'
#
loop_
_entity.id
_entity.type
_entity.pdbx_description
1 polymer ?
#
loop_
_entity_poly.entity_id
_entity_poly.type
_entity_poly.pdbx_seq_one_letter_code
_entity_poly.pdbx_strand_id
1 'polypeptide(L)'
;MIEKPVDFPNVRNRADGVKVFERIIDGTIIVPDRFTGPVMELCSSHRGIQQTFEYISAPSSEASKKGGEVVLEGDERWVEIRYKIPLSEIVTTFHSTLKSLSSGYATFDYETPEGDEGFVEADLVRVDIVVNKSSPIDAFATVVHRDHALREARAVLARLKSVIPRQQFEIALQATIGSKIIASERFLTSASLRLFLQFRSC
;
A
#
# COMPACT_ATOMS: atom_id res chain seq x y z
N MET A 1 13.49 -15.77 10.13
CA MET A 1 12.41 -15.20 9.29
C MET A 1 11.43 -14.53 10.22
N ILE A 2 11.06 -13.28 9.97
CA ILE A 2 10.12 -12.53 10.83
C ILE A 2 8.74 -12.67 10.18
N GLU A 3 7.81 -13.32 10.86
CA GLU A 3 6.45 -13.54 10.36
C GLU A 3 5.47 -12.48 10.87
N LYS A 4 5.71 -11.94 12.07
CA LYS A 4 4.84 -10.96 12.71
C LYS A 4 5.51 -9.59 12.78
N PRO A 5 4.80 -8.49 12.47
CA PRO A 5 5.33 -7.14 12.61
C PRO A 5 5.87 -6.80 14.00
N VAL A 6 5.27 -7.36 15.06
CA VAL A 6 5.67 -7.13 16.46
C VAL A 6 7.08 -7.64 16.76
N ASP A 7 7.47 -8.73 16.11
CA ASP A 7 8.79 -9.34 16.25
C ASP A 7 9.85 -8.55 15.44
N PHE A 8 9.42 -7.58 14.62
CA PHE A 8 10.33 -6.70 13.89
C PHE A 8 11.07 -5.80 14.88
N PRO A 9 12.42 -5.77 14.85
CA PRO A 9 13.19 -4.97 15.78
C PRO A 9 12.91 -3.48 15.57
N ASN A 10 12.82 -2.73 16.66
CA ASN A 10 12.76 -1.27 16.62
C ASN A 10 14.14 -0.71 16.27
N VAL A 11 14.56 -0.88 15.02
CA VAL A 11 15.85 -0.39 14.55
C VAL A 11 15.76 1.13 14.48
N ARG A 12 16.50 1.81 15.37
CA ARG A 12 16.43 3.28 15.48
C ARG A 12 16.99 3.97 14.24
N ASN A 13 17.96 3.34 13.56
CA ASN A 13 18.57 3.79 12.31
C ASN A 13 19.34 2.62 11.66
N ARG A 14 19.71 2.76 10.37
CA ARG A 14 20.66 1.91 9.63
C ARG A 14 22.01 1.69 10.35
N ALA A 15 22.29 2.47 11.40
CA ALA A 15 23.50 2.46 12.22
C ALA A 15 23.73 1.13 12.99
N ASP A 16 22.70 0.30 13.19
CA ASP A 16 22.87 -0.99 13.87
C ASP A 16 23.46 -2.08 12.95
N GLY A 17 23.76 -1.77 11.67
CA GLY A 17 24.42 -2.67 10.73
C GLY A 17 23.56 -3.86 10.26
N VAL A 18 22.29 -3.91 10.66
CA VAL A 18 21.34 -4.96 10.28
C VAL A 18 20.82 -4.68 8.86
N LYS A 19 21.06 -5.62 7.95
CA LYS A 19 20.45 -5.60 6.62
C LYS A 19 19.09 -6.28 6.68
N VAL A 20 18.07 -5.57 6.24
CA VAL A 20 16.71 -6.09 6.13
C VAL A 20 16.43 -6.36 4.67
N PHE A 21 15.86 -7.53 4.41
CA PHE A 21 15.46 -7.95 3.08
C PHE A 21 13.96 -8.16 3.05
N GLU A 22 13.34 -7.77 1.94
CA GLU A 22 11.93 -8.03 1.68
C GLU A 22 11.78 -8.90 0.43
N ARG A 23 10.63 -9.59 0.34
CA ARG A 23 10.32 -10.44 -0.80
C ARG A 23 9.88 -9.57 -1.98
N ILE A 24 10.43 -9.83 -3.16
CA ILE A 24 10.01 -9.22 -4.42
C ILE A 24 9.21 -10.23 -5.25
N ILE A 25 8.31 -9.73 -6.08
CA ILE A 25 7.56 -10.51 -7.06
C ILE A 25 7.83 -9.99 -8.47
N ASP A 26 7.73 -10.89 -9.44
CA ASP A 26 7.64 -10.56 -10.86
C ASP A 26 6.16 -10.52 -11.25
N GLY A 27 5.63 -9.31 -11.37
CA GLY A 27 4.24 -9.05 -11.71
C GLY A 27 4.06 -8.78 -13.20
N THR A 28 3.09 -9.44 -13.82
CA THR A 28 2.68 -9.23 -15.21
C THR A 28 1.30 -8.57 -15.21
N ILE A 29 1.20 -7.38 -15.82
CA ILE A 29 -0.05 -6.65 -15.98
C ILE A 29 -0.40 -6.60 -17.46
N ILE A 30 -1.61 -7.05 -17.80
CA ILE A 30 -2.16 -6.96 -19.15
C ILE A 30 -3.34 -6.00 -19.12
N VAL A 31 -3.29 -4.95 -19.94
CA VAL A 31 -4.31 -3.89 -19.94
C VAL A 31 -4.41 -3.22 -21.32
N PRO A 32 -5.58 -2.67 -21.70
CA PRO A 32 -5.66 -1.80 -22.87
C PRO A 32 -4.78 -0.55 -22.77
N ASP A 33 -4.21 -0.14 -23.90
CA ASP A 33 -3.21 0.94 -23.97
C ASP A 33 -3.71 2.28 -23.39
N ARG A 34 -5.01 2.55 -23.52
CA ARG A 34 -5.63 3.77 -22.96
C ARG A 34 -5.52 3.90 -21.43
N PHE A 35 -5.29 2.79 -20.71
CA PHE A 35 -5.13 2.78 -19.25
C PHE A 35 -3.67 2.63 -18.82
N THR A 36 -2.73 2.49 -19.76
CA THR A 36 -1.30 2.27 -19.48
C THR A 36 -0.73 3.31 -18.51
N GLY A 37 -0.97 4.60 -18.78
CA GLY A 37 -0.42 5.69 -17.95
C GLY A 37 -0.80 5.57 -16.46
N PRO A 38 -2.10 5.54 -16.10
CA PRO A 38 -2.54 5.34 -14.72
C PRO A 38 -1.99 4.07 -14.06
N VAL A 39 -1.87 2.96 -14.82
CA VAL A 39 -1.33 1.70 -14.32
C VAL A 39 0.17 1.80 -14.00
N MET A 40 0.94 2.45 -14.87
CA MET A 40 2.38 2.68 -14.65
C MET A 40 2.62 3.59 -13.43
N GLU A 41 1.80 4.61 -13.23
CA GLU A 41 1.86 5.48 -12.05
C GLU A 41 1.54 4.69 -10.77
N LEU A 42 0.51 3.83 -10.80
CA LEU A 42 0.20 2.93 -9.69
C LEU A 42 1.40 2.04 -9.33
N CYS A 43 2.02 1.39 -10.32
CA CYS A 43 3.18 0.52 -10.09
C CYS A 43 4.36 1.31 -9.51
N SER A 44 4.63 2.50 -10.04
CA SER A 44 5.70 3.37 -9.56
C SER A 44 5.48 3.81 -8.11
N SER A 45 4.24 4.16 -7.75
CA SER A 45 3.87 4.55 -6.37
C SER A 45 3.99 3.42 -5.34
N HIS A 46 4.06 2.17 -5.81
CA HIS A 46 4.27 0.95 -5.01
C HIS A 46 5.69 0.40 -5.16
N ARG A 47 6.66 1.27 -5.49
CA ARG A 47 8.10 0.92 -5.65
C ARG A 47 8.36 -0.13 -6.74
N GLY A 48 7.48 -0.21 -7.73
CA GLY A 48 7.62 -1.10 -8.86
C GLY A 48 8.72 -0.65 -9.83
N ILE A 49 9.57 -1.59 -10.22
CA ILE A 49 10.62 -1.38 -11.22
C ILE A 49 10.20 -2.06 -12.52
N GLN A 50 9.90 -1.26 -13.54
CA GLN A 50 9.51 -1.76 -14.86
C GLN A 50 10.64 -2.60 -15.46
N GLN A 51 10.30 -3.79 -15.95
CA GLN A 51 11.22 -4.72 -16.62
C GLN A 51 10.98 -4.72 -18.13
N THR A 52 9.73 -4.89 -18.55
CA THR A 52 9.38 -5.04 -19.97
C THR A 52 8.06 -4.35 -20.26
N PHE A 53 7.91 -3.87 -21.50
CA PHE A 53 6.71 -3.26 -22.04
C PHE A 53 6.54 -3.72 -23.48
N GLU A 54 5.45 -4.43 -23.77
CA GLU A 54 5.21 -5.02 -25.09
C GLU A 54 3.75 -4.81 -25.50
N TYR A 55 3.53 -4.46 -26.77
CA TYR A 55 2.19 -4.43 -27.35
C TYR A 55 1.80 -5.83 -27.76
N ILE A 56 0.60 -6.26 -27.36
CA ILE A 56 0.05 -7.58 -27.66
C ILE A 56 -1.30 -7.46 -28.39
N SER A 57 -1.67 -8.51 -29.12
CA SER A 57 -3.03 -8.65 -29.64
C SER A 57 -4.01 -8.90 -28.49
N ALA A 58 -5.26 -8.46 -28.64
CA ALA A 58 -6.27 -8.60 -27.60
C ALA A 58 -6.39 -10.07 -27.10
N PRO A 59 -6.50 -10.31 -25.78
CA PRO A 59 -6.53 -11.65 -25.21
C PRO A 59 -7.78 -12.46 -25.60
N SER A 60 -8.82 -11.80 -26.13
CA SER A 60 -10.06 -12.43 -26.62
C SER A 60 -10.11 -12.61 -28.14
N SER A 61 -9.13 -12.11 -28.90
CA SER A 61 -9.05 -12.46 -30.31
C SER A 61 -8.32 -13.79 -30.43
N GLU A 62 -9.09 -14.88 -30.46
CA GLU A 62 -8.64 -16.07 -31.17
C GLU A 62 -8.12 -15.61 -32.53
N ALA A 63 -6.89 -15.97 -32.84
CA ALA A 63 -6.28 -15.68 -34.12
C ALA A 63 -7.08 -16.36 -35.23
N SER A 64 -8.15 -15.72 -35.70
CA SER A 64 -8.78 -16.03 -36.98
C SER A 64 -7.79 -15.61 -38.06
N LYS A 65 -6.82 -16.49 -38.35
CA LYS A 65 -6.10 -16.49 -39.61
C LYS A 65 -7.11 -16.71 -40.73
N LYS A 66 -7.62 -15.61 -41.29
CA LYS A 66 -8.26 -15.58 -42.61
C LYS A 66 -7.61 -14.47 -43.42
N GLY A 67 -6.75 -14.87 -44.36
CA GLY A 67 -6.42 -14.08 -45.54
C GLY A 67 -5.50 -12.87 -45.37
N GLY A 68 -4.27 -13.07 -44.88
CA GLY A 68 -3.10 -12.26 -45.27
C GLY A 68 -3.00 -10.78 -44.86
N GLU A 69 -4.09 -10.13 -44.48
CA GLU A 69 -4.11 -8.75 -44.00
C GLU A 69 -5.15 -8.63 -42.88
N VAL A 70 -4.65 -8.47 -41.66
CA VAL A 70 -5.48 -8.30 -40.46
C VAL A 70 -5.80 -6.82 -40.34
N VAL A 71 -6.92 -6.41 -40.93
CA VAL A 71 -7.53 -5.11 -40.63
C VAL A 71 -8.62 -5.37 -39.60
N LEU A 72 -8.34 -5.06 -38.33
CA LEU A 72 -9.34 -5.09 -37.26
C LEU A 72 -10.09 -3.76 -37.28
N GLU A 73 -11.37 -3.79 -37.65
CA GLU A 73 -12.29 -2.69 -37.32
C GLU A 73 -12.51 -2.69 -35.80
N GLY A 74 -11.87 -1.75 -35.10
CA GLY A 74 -11.97 -1.58 -33.64
C GLY A 74 -10.68 -1.92 -32.87
N ASP A 75 -9.54 -1.43 -33.37
CA ASP A 75 -8.16 -1.79 -32.98
C ASP A 75 -7.76 -1.26 -31.58
N GLU A 76 -8.39 -1.78 -30.52
CA GLU A 76 -7.94 -1.53 -29.15
C GLU A 76 -6.66 -2.32 -28.91
N ARG A 77 -5.51 -1.63 -28.90
CA ARG A 77 -4.20 -2.22 -28.60
C ARG A 77 -4.12 -2.59 -27.13
N TRP A 78 -3.60 -3.78 -26.87
CA TRP A 78 -3.33 -4.26 -25.53
C TRP A 78 -1.84 -4.17 -25.25
N VAL A 79 -1.51 -4.01 -23.98
CA VAL A 79 -0.15 -3.89 -23.50
C VAL A 79 0.06 -4.94 -22.41
N GLU A 80 1.16 -5.68 -22.52
CA GLU A 80 1.73 -6.44 -21.42
C GLU A 80 2.88 -5.62 -20.81
N ILE A 81 2.83 -5.41 -19.49
CA ILE A 81 3.88 -4.72 -18.74
C ILE A 81 4.33 -5.61 -17.59
N ARG A 82 5.64 -5.89 -17.54
CA ARG A 82 6.25 -6.66 -16.45
C ARG A 82 6.95 -5.74 -15.47
N TYR A 83 6.72 -5.94 -14.18
CA TYR A 83 7.26 -5.16 -13.08
C TYR A 83 7.84 -6.07 -12.00
N LYS A 84 8.97 -5.64 -11.43
CA LYS A 84 9.45 -6.14 -10.14
C LYS A 84 8.87 -5.29 -9.03
N ILE A 85 8.04 -5.86 -8.16
CA ILE A 85 7.34 -5.12 -7.09
C ILE A 85 7.56 -5.82 -5.74
N PRO A 86 7.83 -5.08 -4.65
CA PRO A 86 7.84 -5.68 -3.32
C PRO A 86 6.48 -6.28 -2.94
N LEU A 87 6.48 -7.50 -2.43
CA LEU A 87 5.24 -8.20 -2.03
C LEU A 87 4.46 -7.40 -0.98
N SER A 88 5.17 -6.70 -0.09
CA SER A 88 4.61 -5.85 0.96
C SER A 88 3.65 -4.76 0.44
N GLU A 89 3.90 -4.26 -0.77
CA GLU A 89 3.14 -3.16 -1.38
C GLU A 89 1.85 -3.66 -2.04
N ILE A 90 1.81 -4.91 -2.53
CA ILE A 90 0.66 -5.42 -3.31
C ILE A 90 -0.43 -6.11 -2.49
N VAL A 91 -0.13 -6.56 -1.26
CA VAL A 91 -1.03 -7.38 -0.44
C VAL A 91 -2.32 -6.68 -0.02
N THR A 92 -2.34 -5.33 0.01
CA THR A 92 -3.47 -4.57 0.56
C THR A 92 -4.44 -4.06 -0.50
N THR A 93 -4.12 -2.93 -1.14
CA THR A 93 -5.06 -2.17 -1.99
C THR A 93 -4.69 -2.15 -3.47
N PHE A 94 -3.58 -2.79 -3.85
CA PHE A 94 -3.07 -2.73 -5.21
C PHE A 94 -4.06 -3.32 -6.23
N HIS A 95 -4.53 -4.54 -6.01
CA HIS A 95 -5.43 -5.23 -6.95
C HIS A 95 -6.76 -4.48 -7.15
N SER A 96 -7.38 -3.99 -6.07
CA SER A 96 -8.63 -3.23 -6.16
C SER A 96 -8.43 -1.88 -6.84
N THR A 97 -7.33 -1.19 -6.57
CA THR A 97 -6.99 0.08 -7.22
C THR A 97 -6.70 -0.12 -8.70
N LEU A 98 -5.95 -1.16 -9.05
CA LEU A 98 -5.64 -1.53 -10.44
C LEU A 98 -6.93 -1.75 -11.23
N LYS A 99 -7.82 -2.61 -10.71
CA LYS A 99 -9.13 -2.87 -11.33
C LYS A 99 -9.96 -1.58 -11.45
N SER A 100 -9.93 -0.70 -10.46
CA SER A 100 -10.67 0.57 -10.53
C SER A 100 -10.12 1.51 -11.60
N LEU A 101 -8.79 1.66 -11.70
CA LEU A 101 -8.14 2.54 -12.68
C LEU A 101 -8.35 2.05 -14.11
N SER A 102 -8.41 0.73 -14.29
CA SER A 102 -8.60 0.11 -15.59
C SER A 102 -10.07 -0.18 -15.91
N SER A 103 -11.05 0.30 -15.15
CA SER A 103 -12.49 -0.07 -15.33
C SER A 103 -12.75 -1.59 -15.38
N GLY A 104 -11.94 -2.39 -14.68
CA GLY A 104 -12.01 -3.85 -14.64
C GLY A 104 -11.22 -4.59 -15.72
N TYR A 105 -10.71 -3.91 -16.74
CA TYR A 105 -10.01 -4.51 -17.88
C TYR A 105 -8.62 -5.10 -17.57
N ALA A 106 -7.90 -4.55 -16.58
CA ALA A 106 -6.55 -5.01 -16.29
C ALA A 106 -6.55 -6.39 -15.63
N THR A 107 -5.70 -7.28 -16.12
CA THR A 107 -5.36 -8.55 -15.46
C THR A 107 -4.00 -8.40 -14.80
N PHE A 108 -3.83 -9.05 -13.65
CA PHE A 108 -2.57 -9.05 -12.92
C PHE A 108 -2.27 -10.44 -12.42
N ASP A 109 -1.14 -10.96 -12.87
CA ASP A 109 -0.56 -12.22 -12.43
C ASP A 109 0.81 -11.93 -11.82
N TYR A 110 1.26 -12.76 -10.88
CA TYR A 110 2.58 -12.59 -10.29
C TYR A 110 3.23 -13.92 -9.97
N GLU A 111 4.55 -13.95 -10.11
CA GLU A 111 5.40 -15.06 -9.72
C GLU A 111 6.32 -14.61 -8.58
N THR A 112 6.62 -15.52 -7.66
CA THR A 112 7.58 -15.26 -6.58
C THR A 112 8.88 -15.97 -6.95
N PRO A 113 9.96 -15.24 -7.27
CA PRO A 113 11.24 -15.85 -7.58
C PRO A 113 11.73 -16.69 -6.40
N GLU A 114 12.25 -17.88 -6.70
CA GLU A 114 12.83 -18.76 -5.70
C GLU A 114 14.28 -18.35 -5.37
N GLY A 115 14.77 -18.76 -4.20
CA GLY A 115 16.13 -18.47 -3.76
C GLY A 115 16.39 -16.97 -3.48
N ASP A 116 17.63 -16.54 -3.72
CA ASP A 116 18.14 -15.22 -3.38
C ASP A 116 17.59 -14.10 -4.30
N GLU A 117 17.20 -14.44 -5.53
CA GLU A 117 16.62 -13.47 -6.48
C GLU A 117 15.25 -12.94 -6.04
N GLY A 118 14.58 -13.68 -5.15
CA GLY A 118 13.31 -13.29 -4.56
C GLY A 118 13.44 -12.28 -3.42
N PHE A 119 14.66 -11.87 -3.04
CA PHE A 119 14.87 -10.93 -1.93
C PHE A 119 15.66 -9.70 -2.36
N VAL A 120 15.23 -8.54 -1.87
CA VAL A 120 15.92 -7.26 -2.10
C VAL A 120 16.16 -6.54 -0.77
N GLU A 121 17.32 -5.89 -0.62
CA GLU A 121 17.61 -5.06 0.55
C GLU A 121 16.64 -3.85 0.58
N ALA A 122 16.02 -3.60 1.72
CA ALA A 122 15.02 -2.54 1.88
C ALA A 122 15.15 -1.82 3.23
N ASP A 123 14.84 -0.52 3.24
CA ASP A 123 14.79 0.29 4.48
C ASP A 123 13.38 0.22 5.09
N LEU A 124 13.11 -0.90 5.74
CA LEU A 124 11.86 -1.15 6.44
C LEU A 124 11.89 -0.61 7.87
N VAL A 125 10.77 -0.03 8.28
CA VAL A 125 10.54 0.48 9.63
C VAL A 125 9.26 -0.10 10.19
N ARG A 126 9.27 -0.40 11.49
CA ARG A 126 8.06 -0.73 12.23
C ARG A 126 7.34 0.55 12.63
N VAL A 127 6.06 0.62 12.27
CA VAL A 127 5.13 1.66 12.71
C VAL A 127 4.19 1.06 13.75
N ASP A 128 4.22 1.65 14.93
CA ASP A 128 3.41 1.28 16.08
C ASP A 128 2.26 2.30 16.25
N ILE A 129 1.09 1.84 16.66
CA ILE A 129 -0.05 2.71 16.99
C ILE A 129 -0.26 2.78 18.50
N VAL A 130 -0.39 3.99 19.01
CA VAL A 130 -0.58 4.32 20.43
C VAL A 130 -1.89 5.09 20.60
N VAL A 131 -2.66 4.71 21.62
CA VAL A 131 -3.92 5.39 22.00
C VAL A 131 -3.76 6.00 23.38
N ASN A 132 -4.08 7.28 23.54
CA ASN A 132 -4.04 7.98 24.83
C ASN A 132 -2.71 7.88 25.59
N LYS A 133 -1.59 7.84 24.85
CA LYS A 133 -0.22 7.69 25.39
C LYS A 133 -0.01 6.41 26.22
N SER A 134 -0.80 5.36 25.97
CA SER A 134 -0.57 4.04 26.54
C SER A 134 0.65 3.36 25.90
N SER A 135 0.89 2.10 26.27
CA SER A 135 1.77 1.25 25.48
C SER A 135 1.25 1.11 24.04
N PRO A 136 2.15 0.90 23.05
CA PRO A 136 1.78 0.47 21.72
C PRO A 136 0.81 -0.71 21.73
N ILE A 137 -0.10 -0.71 20.77
CA ILE A 137 -1.02 -1.82 20.55
C ILE A 137 -0.41 -2.72 19.47
N ASP A 138 0.13 -3.85 19.89
CA ASP A 138 0.80 -4.85 19.04
C ASP A 138 -0.05 -5.28 17.84
N ALA A 139 -1.37 -5.37 18.01
CA ALA A 139 -2.30 -5.76 16.94
C ALA A 139 -2.33 -4.79 15.74
N PHE A 140 -1.86 -3.55 15.93
CA PHE A 140 -1.78 -2.54 14.86
C PHE A 140 -0.34 -2.27 14.41
N ALA A 141 0.63 -3.00 14.94
CA ALA A 141 2.00 -2.90 14.47
C ALA A 141 2.07 -3.30 13.00
N THR A 142 2.71 -2.47 12.18
CA THR A 142 2.92 -2.74 10.76
C THR A 142 4.36 -2.47 10.38
N VAL A 143 4.87 -3.21 9.39
CA VAL A 143 6.21 -2.98 8.82
C VAL A 143 6.02 -2.43 7.43
N VAL A 144 6.60 -1.27 7.17
CA VAL A 144 6.44 -0.53 5.92
C VAL A 144 7.79 0.06 5.50
N HIS A 145 7.93 0.40 4.23
CA HIS A 145 9.10 1.14 3.77
C HIS A 145 9.13 2.53 4.42
N ARG A 146 10.32 3.02 4.78
CA ARG A 146 10.51 4.30 5.50
C ARG A 146 9.82 5.47 4.81
N ASP A 147 9.93 5.57 3.49
CA ASP A 147 9.35 6.65 2.71
C ASP A 147 7.80 6.64 2.72
N HIS A 148 7.20 5.46 2.87
CA HIS A 148 5.75 5.29 2.92
C HIS A 148 5.19 5.40 4.34
N ALA A 149 6.04 5.32 5.37
CA ALA A 149 5.62 5.23 6.76
C ALA A 149 4.66 6.35 7.20
N LEU A 150 4.90 7.60 6.78
CA LEU A 150 4.04 8.73 7.12
C LEU A 150 2.64 8.63 6.47
N ARG A 151 2.59 8.22 5.20
CA ARG A 151 1.35 8.07 4.42
C ARG A 151 0.48 6.97 5.03
N GLU A 152 1.09 5.81 5.26
CA GLU A 152 0.41 4.65 5.85
C GLU A 152 -0.06 4.93 7.27
N ALA A 153 0.78 5.56 8.10
CA ALA A 153 0.40 5.96 9.45
C ALA A 153 -0.86 6.84 9.45
N ARG A 154 -0.92 7.87 8.60
CA ARG A 154 -2.11 8.74 8.49
C ARG A 154 -3.34 7.97 8.01
N ALA A 155 -3.18 7.09 7.03
CA ALA A 155 -4.29 6.27 6.53
C ALA A 155 -4.86 5.36 7.64
N VAL A 156 -4.00 4.73 8.44
CA VAL A 156 -4.40 3.90 9.58
C VAL A 156 -5.10 4.74 10.64
N LEU A 157 -4.54 5.90 11.01
CA LEU A 157 -5.15 6.80 12.01
C LEU A 157 -6.54 7.28 11.58
N ALA A 158 -6.71 7.67 10.31
CA ALA A 158 -7.99 8.11 9.76
C ALA A 158 -9.04 6.98 9.79
N ARG A 159 -8.64 5.76 9.40
CA ARG A 159 -9.51 4.58 9.48
C ARG A 159 -9.92 4.28 10.92
N LEU A 160 -8.97 4.27 11.86
CA LEU A 160 -9.27 4.06 13.28
C LEU A 160 -10.24 5.09 13.83
N LYS A 161 -10.04 6.38 13.50
CA LYS A 161 -10.97 7.44 13.90
C LYS A 161 -12.39 7.24 13.38
N SER A 162 -12.55 6.70 12.17
CA SER A 162 -13.89 6.41 11.61
C SER A 162 -14.60 5.23 12.27
N VAL A 163 -13.84 4.28 12.83
CA VAL A 163 -14.36 3.05 13.45
C VAL A 163 -14.57 3.22 14.96
N ILE A 164 -13.74 4.03 15.63
CA ILE A 164 -13.81 4.23 17.07
C ILE A 164 -15.14 4.91 17.43
N PRO A 165 -15.99 4.27 18.26
CA PRO A 165 -17.27 4.83 18.65
C PRO A 165 -17.09 6.09 19.50
N ARG A 166 -18.11 6.94 19.49
CA ARG A 166 -18.08 8.20 20.23
C ARG A 166 -18.06 7.98 21.76
N GLN A 167 -17.14 8.63 22.46
CA GLN A 167 -16.96 8.62 23.92
C GLN A 167 -17.09 10.05 24.51
N GLN A 168 -17.09 10.16 25.84
CA GLN A 168 -17.18 11.45 26.56
C GLN A 168 -15.80 12.07 26.87
N PHE A 169 -14.72 11.50 26.36
CA PHE A 169 -13.35 11.97 26.57
C PHE A 169 -12.61 12.19 25.25
N GLU A 170 -11.56 13.02 25.29
CA GLU A 170 -10.68 13.23 24.15
C GLU A 170 -9.88 11.95 23.88
N ILE A 171 -9.87 11.50 22.63
CA ILE A 171 -9.06 10.38 22.18
C ILE A 171 -7.90 10.93 21.37
N ALA A 172 -6.68 10.59 21.79
CA ALA A 172 -5.46 10.88 21.07
C ALA A 172 -4.92 9.60 20.43
N LEU A 173 -4.88 9.56 19.10
CA LEU A 173 -4.22 8.50 18.35
C LEU A 173 -2.86 9.00 17.86
N GLN A 174 -1.85 8.15 17.99
CA GLN A 174 -0.49 8.46 17.57
C GLN A 174 0.10 7.27 16.83
N ALA A 175 0.88 7.56 15.80
CA ALA A 175 1.71 6.58 15.13
C ALA A 175 3.17 6.91 15.43
N THR A 176 3.94 5.88 15.79
CA THR A 176 5.34 6.03 16.23
C THR A 176 6.25 5.08 15.47
N ILE A 177 7.47 5.52 15.19
CA ILE A 177 8.58 4.63 14.81
C ILE A 177 9.55 4.64 15.98
N GLY A 178 9.62 3.51 16.71
CA GLY A 178 10.30 3.45 17.99
C GLY A 178 9.78 4.51 18.96
N SER A 179 10.61 5.47 19.34
CA SER A 179 10.22 6.55 20.27
C SER A 179 9.71 7.82 19.57
N LYS A 180 9.81 7.93 18.24
CA LYS A 180 9.48 9.15 17.50
C LYS A 180 8.03 9.08 17.01
N ILE A 181 7.23 10.08 17.37
CA ILE A 181 5.88 10.27 16.80
C ILE A 181 6.01 10.79 15.37
N ILE A 182 5.41 10.08 14.41
CA ILE A 182 5.41 10.45 12.99
C ILE A 182 4.08 11.05 12.54
N ALA A 183 2.97 10.63 13.16
CA ALA A 183 1.64 11.18 12.92
C ALA A 183 0.83 11.18 14.22
N SER A 184 -0.09 12.14 14.35
CA SER A 184 -0.99 12.21 15.50
C SER A 184 -2.32 12.80 15.07
N GLU A 185 -3.41 12.21 15.57
CA GLU A 185 -4.75 12.75 15.46
C GLU A 185 -5.38 12.85 16.85
N ARG A 186 -6.10 13.95 17.09
CA ARG A 186 -6.91 14.13 18.29
C ARG A 186 -8.33 14.47 17.90
N PHE A 187 -9.29 13.85 18.57
CA PHE A 187 -10.69 14.16 18.36
C PHE A 187 -11.47 14.04 19.66
N LEU A 188 -12.36 15.02 19.87
CA LEU A 188 -13.35 14.97 20.92
C LEU A 188 -14.52 14.16 20.38
N THR A 189 -14.83 13.07 21.06
CA THR A 189 -15.83 12.15 20.56
C THR A 189 -17.27 12.54 20.96
N SER A 190 -17.46 13.58 21.76
CA SER A 190 -18.79 14.15 22.03
C SER A 190 -18.80 15.67 21.79
N ALA A 191 -19.85 16.16 21.14
CA ALA A 191 -20.16 17.59 21.10
C ALA A 191 -20.72 18.03 22.47
N SER A 192 -19.87 18.12 23.49
CA SER A 192 -20.24 18.72 24.77
C SER A 192 -19.71 20.15 24.86
N LEU A 193 -20.09 20.97 23.88
CA LEU A 193 -19.87 22.42 23.91
C LEU A 193 -20.99 23.18 24.65
N ARG A 194 -21.94 22.45 25.28
CA ARG A 194 -23.04 23.06 26.07
C ARG A 194 -22.94 22.86 27.58
N LEU A 195 -22.14 21.92 28.11
CA LEU A 195 -22.11 21.69 29.56
C LEU A 195 -20.97 22.41 30.31
N PHE A 196 -19.91 22.84 29.61
CA PHE A 196 -18.75 23.46 30.29
C PHE A 196 -18.90 24.97 30.53
N LEU A 197 -19.83 25.65 29.85
CA LEU A 197 -20.09 27.09 30.03
C LEU A 197 -21.15 27.40 31.10
N GLN A 198 -21.83 26.40 31.67
CA GLN A 198 -22.91 26.62 32.64
C GLN A 198 -22.45 26.58 34.11
N PHE A 199 -21.18 26.25 34.38
CA PHE A 199 -20.61 26.20 35.73
C PHE A 199 -19.64 27.35 36.06
N ARG A 200 -19.58 28.40 35.23
CA ARG A 200 -18.71 29.57 35.46
C ARG A 200 -19.42 30.85 35.91
N SER A 201 -20.64 30.71 36.42
CA SER A 201 -21.39 31.78 37.08
C SER A 201 -22.10 31.24 38.32
N CYS A 202 -21.29 30.96 39.34
CA CYS A 202 -21.63 31.21 40.74
C CYS A 202 -20.69 32.31 41.23
#